data_AF-A0A939DVR9-F1
#
_entry.id   AF-A0A939DVR9-F1
#
_cell.length_a   1.000
_cell.length_b   1.000
_cell.length_c   1.000
_cell.angle_alpha   90.00
_cell.angle_beta   90.00
_cell.angle_gamma   90.00
#
_symmetry.space_group_name_H-M   'P 1'
#
loop_
_entity.id
_entity.type
_entity.pdbx_description
1 polymer ?
#
loop_
_entity_poly.entity_id
_entity_poly.type
_entity_poly.pdbx_seq_one_letter_code
_entity_poly.pdbx_strand_id
1 'polypeptide(L)' 'MNAAELLAFERTRPRHDGTKEEAICAEFGITPARYYIFLTRAAGSLEGLAADPITARRVRAAGERRRERTAA' A
#
# COMPACT_ATOMS: atom_id res chain seq x y z
N MET A 1 7.04 5.18 -10.49
CA MET A 1 6.28 4.35 -9.54
C MET A 1 4.91 4.05 -10.12
N ASN A 2 4.71 2.81 -10.55
CA ASN A 2 3.43 2.30 -11.06
C ASN A 2 2.69 1.45 -10.01
N ALA A 3 1.48 0.99 -10.34
CA ALA A 3 0.66 0.23 -9.39
C ALA A 3 1.28 -1.13 -9.04
N ALA A 4 1.97 -1.77 -9.99
CA ALA A 4 2.60 -3.07 -9.80
C ALA A 4 3.80 -2.99 -8.83
N GLU A 5 4.66 -1.98 -8.96
CA GLU A 5 5.81 -1.74 -8.08
C GLU A 5 5.37 -1.54 -6.62
N LEU A 6 4.32 -0.74 -6.41
CA LEU A 6 3.73 -0.50 -5.09
C LEU A 6 3.22 -1.78 -4.44
N LEU A 7 2.46 -2.59 -5.19
CA LEU A 7 1.89 -3.83 -4.65
C LEU A 7 2.97 -4.91 -4.45
N ALA A 8 3.97 -4.99 -5.33
CA ALA A 8 5.08 -5.93 -5.18
C ALA A 8 5.94 -5.61 -3.94
N PHE A 9 6.21 -4.34 -3.67
CA PHE A 9 6.87 -3.89 -2.44
C PHE A 9 6.04 -4.27 -1.20
N GLU A 10 4.73 -3.99 -1.23
CA GLU A 10 3.85 -4.27 -0.10
C GLU A 10 3.75 -5.77 0.22
N ARG A 11 3.77 -6.62 -0.81
CA ARG A 11 3.71 -8.08 -0.66
C ARG A 11 4.86 -8.64 0.17
N THR A 12 6.06 -8.07 0.02
CA THR A 12 7.27 -8.56 0.75
C THR A 12 7.38 -7.96 2.15
N ARG A 13 6.72 -6.82 2.40
CA ARG A 13 6.81 -6.06 3.66
C ARG A 13 5.41 -5.78 4.25
N PRO A 14 4.65 -6.81 4.66
CA PRO A 14 3.26 -6.64 5.11
C PRO A 14 3.13 -5.97 6.49
N ARG A 15 4.22 -5.87 7.26
CA ARG A 15 4.23 -5.22 8.59
C ARG A 15 4.58 -3.75 8.43
N HIS A 16 3.93 -2.90 9.23
CA HIS A 16 4.26 -1.47 9.30
C HIS A 16 5.22 -1.25 10.48
N ASP A 17 6.51 -1.16 10.18
CA ASP A 17 7.59 -0.88 11.13
C ASP A 17 8.53 0.21 10.59
N GLY A 18 9.41 0.73 11.45
CA GLY A 18 10.35 1.80 11.07
C GLY A 18 11.28 1.40 9.92
N THR A 19 11.68 0.13 9.85
CA THR A 19 12.50 -0.41 8.74
C THR A 19 11.76 -0.31 7.39
N LYS A 20 10.45 -0.57 7.37
CA LYS A 20 9.64 -0.37 6.16
C LYS A 20 9.56 1.10 5.78
N GLU A 21 9.42 2.02 6.74
CA GLU A 21 9.37 3.46 6.46
C GLU A 21 10.68 3.98 5.88
N GLU A 22 11.82 3.55 6.42
CA GLU A 22 13.14 3.85 5.88
C GLU A 22 13.31 3.30 4.45
N ALA A 23 12.87 2.05 4.23
CA ALA A 23 12.90 1.44 2.90
C ALA A 23 11.99 2.17 1.90
N ILE A 24 10.83 2.67 2.32
CA ILE A 24 9.95 3.50 1.49
C ILE A 24 10.69 4.78 1.07
N CYS A 25 11.30 5.48 2.02
CA CYS A 25 12.06 6.69 1.72
C CYS A 25 13.23 6.41 0.77
N ALA A 26 13.97 5.32 1.00
CA ALA A 26 15.13 4.97 0.19
C ALA A 26 14.79 4.50 -1.23
N GLU A 27 13.75 3.67 -1.39
CA GLU A 27 13.40 3.04 -2.66
C GLU A 27 12.57 3.98 -3.55
N PHE A 28 11.75 4.84 -2.94
CA PHE A 28 10.78 5.65 -3.66
C PHE A 28 10.98 7.16 -3.55
N GLY A 29 11.86 7.64 -2.68
CA GLY A 29 12.13 9.07 -2.50
C GLY A 29 10.94 9.89 -2.00
N ILE A 30 9.95 9.24 -1.37
CA ILE A 30 8.74 9.88 -0.85
C ILE A 30 8.55 9.56 0.62
N THR A 31 7.77 10.39 1.30
CA THR A 31 7.41 10.14 2.69
C THR A 31 6.52 8.90 2.82
N PRO A 32 6.57 8.18 3.96
CA PRO A 32 5.70 7.02 4.20
C PRO A 32 4.22 7.35 4.06
N ALA A 33 3.79 8.52 4.53
CA ALA A 33 2.42 8.99 4.38
C ALA A 33 2.00 9.08 2.90
N ARG A 34 2.87 9.63 2.03
CA ARG A 34 2.59 9.75 0.59
C ARG A 34 2.60 8.38 -0.10
N TYR A 35 3.45 7.45 0.34
CA TYR A 35 3.44 6.06 -0.13
C TYR A 35 2.09 5.39 0.13
N TYR A 36 1.56 5.45 1.35
CA TYR A 36 0.28 4.79 1.67
C TYR A 36 -0.91 5.39 0.91
N ILE A 37 -0.86 6.67 0.57
CA ILE A 37 -1.85 7.30 -0.33
C ILE A 37 -1.79 6.66 -1.72
N PHE A 38 -0.59 6.52 -2.31
CA PHE A 38 -0.43 5.89 -3.61
C PHE A 38 -0.78 4.40 -3.59
N LEU A 39 -0.36 3.68 -2.56
CA LEU A 39 -0.67 2.26 -2.38
C LEU A 39 -2.18 2.01 -2.33
N THR A 40 -2.92 2.87 -1.62
CA THR A 40 -4.40 2.77 -1.55
C THR A 40 -5.04 2.99 -2.92
N ARG A 41 -4.52 3.96 -3.71
CA ARG A 41 -5.01 4.22 -5.07
C ARG A 41 -4.67 3.08 -6.04
N ALA A 42 -3.45 2.56 -5.97
CA ALA A 42 -2.99 1.42 -6.77
C ALA A 42 -3.85 0.19 -6.49
N ALA A 43 -4.14 -0.11 -5.22
CA ALA A 43 -4.99 -1.24 -4.85
C ALA A 43 -6.44 -1.14 -5.35
N GLY A 44 -6.91 0.08 -5.69
CA GLY A 44 -8.23 0.32 -6.26
C GLY A 44 -8.26 0.45 -7.78
N SER A 45 -7.11 0.47 -8.46
CA SER A 45 -7.04 0.64 -9.91
C SER A 45 -7.13 -0.72 -10.63
N LEU A 46 -7.59 -0.69 -11.89
CA LEU A 46 -7.60 -1.88 -12.75
C LEU A 46 -6.19 -2.44 -12.95
N GLU A 47 -5.20 -1.57 -13.09
CA GLU A 47 -3.79 -1.94 -13.23
C GLU A 47 -3.27 -2.69 -12.01
N GLY A 48 -3.56 -2.21 -10.80
CA GLY A 48 -3.13 -2.87 -9.57
C GLY A 48 -3.83 -4.20 -9.34
N LEU A 49 -5.14 -4.27 -9.65
CA LEU A 49 -5.90 -5.53 -9.59
C LEU A 49 -5.40 -6.56 -10.60
N ALA A 50 -4.99 -6.14 -11.80
CA ALA A 50 -4.40 -7.02 -12.81
C ALA A 50 -3.00 -7.49 -12.43
N ALA A 51 -2.20 -6.63 -11.78
CA ALA A 51 -0.82 -6.94 -11.40
C ALA A 51 -0.70 -7.85 -10.15
N ASP A 52 -1.43 -7.53 -9.07
CA ASP A 52 -1.44 -8.34 -7.84
C ASP A 52 -2.81 -8.24 -7.13
N PRO A 53 -3.80 -9.06 -7.53
CA PRO A 53 -5.15 -8.98 -6.98
C PRO A 53 -5.22 -9.34 -5.49
N ILE A 54 -4.30 -10.18 -5.01
CA ILE A 54 -4.29 -10.63 -3.61
C ILE A 54 -3.80 -9.51 -2.70
N THR A 55 -2.68 -8.88 -3.04
CA THR A 55 -2.15 -7.76 -2.26
C THR A 55 -3.08 -6.56 -2.33
N ALA A 56 -3.63 -6.25 -3.51
CA ALA A 56 -4.63 -5.20 -3.69
C ALA A 56 -5.85 -5.40 -2.78
N ARG A 57 -6.40 -6.63 -2.72
CA ARG A 57 -7.52 -6.96 -1.82
C ARG A 57 -7.16 -6.77 -0.34
N ARG A 58 -5.96 -7.19 0.08
CA ARG A 58 -5.51 -7.04 1.48
C ARG A 58 -5.38 -5.58 1.89
N VAL A 59 -4.79 -4.75 1.02
CA VAL A 59 -4.64 -3.30 1.24
C VAL A 59 -6.01 -2.64 1.40
N ARG A 60 -6.95 -2.94 0.49
CA ARG A 60 -8.31 -2.39 0.56
C ARG A 60 -9.04 -2.76 1.85
N ALA A 61 -8.99 -4.03 2.23
CA ALA A 61 -9.62 -4.50 3.45
C ALA A 61 -9.00 -3.86 4.71
N ALA A 62 -7.69 -3.59 4.71
CA ALA A 62 -7.04 -2.86 5.80
C ALA A 62 -7.50 -1.40 5.92
N GLY A 63 -7.73 -0.74 4.78
CA GLY A 63 -8.29 0.60 4.70
C GLY A 63 -9.73 0.66 5.22
N GLU A 64 -10.59 -0.28 4.83
CA GLU A 64 -11.98 -0.39 5.29
C GLU A 64 -12.05 -0.56 6.81
N ARG A 65 -11.31 -1.51 7.38
CA ARG A 65 -11.22 -1.69 8.84
C ARG A 65 -10.76 -0.43 9.59
N ARG A 66 -9.88 0.38 8.99
CA ARG A 66 -9.41 1.63 9.61
C ARG A 66 -10.51 2.69 9.61
N ARG A 67 -11.29 2.78 8.53
CA ARG A 67 -12.42 3.72 8.44
C ARG A 67 -13.52 3.39 9.44
N GLU A 68 -13.84 2.10 9.58
CA GLU A 68 -14.83 1.61 10.55
C GLU A 68 -14.45 1.99 11.99
N ARG A 69 -13.16 1.90 12.36
CA ARG A 69 -12.69 2.32 13.70
C ARG A 69 -12.76 3.82 13.97
N THR A 70 -12.76 4.66 12.94
CA THR A 70 -12.84 6.12 13.11
C THR A 70 -14.30 6.62 13.09
N ALA A 71 -15.24 5.78 12.65
CA ALA A 71 -16.66 6.10 12.58
C ALA A 71 -17.46 5.63 13.82
N ALA A 72 -16.80 4.96 14.77
CA ALA A 72 -17.36 4.50 16.05
C ALA A 72 -16.81 5.35 17.21
#